data_AF-A0A3B8JSU2-F1
#
_entry.id   AF-A0A3B8JSU2-F1
#
_cell.length_a   1.000
_cell.length_b   1.000
_cell.length_c   1.000
_cell.angle_alpha   90.00
_cell.angle_beta   90.00
_cell.angle_gamma   90.00
#
_symmetry.space_group_name_H-M   'P 1'
#
loop_
_entity.id
_entity.type
_entity.pdbx_description
1 polymer ?
#
loop_
_entity_poly.entity_id
_entity_poly.type
_entity_poly.pdbx_seq_one_letter_code
_entity_poly.pdbx_strand_id
1 'polypeptide(L)'
;MSSNATKKTKKKQNPSTTTPINNLPPLIPGTAEGLQRAIVLLGSRAKGELTNKPKGELVELIGTYPTPEQAVVWKAHLKQLSKGQ
;
A
#
# COMPACT_ATOMS: atom_id res chain seq x y z
N MET A 1 -26.73 -45.43 -7.62
CA MET A 1 -25.46 -44.98 -7.02
C MET A 1 -25.36 -43.49 -7.23
N SER A 2 -25.31 -42.74 -6.13
CA SER A 2 -25.49 -41.29 -6.08
C SER A 2 -24.38 -40.51 -6.81
N SER A 3 -24.79 -39.41 -7.44
CA SER A 3 -24.00 -38.39 -8.10
C SER A 3 -23.04 -37.65 -7.14
N ASN A 4 -21.93 -37.12 -7.65
CA ASN A 4 -21.49 -35.79 -7.24
C ASN A 4 -20.61 -35.07 -8.29
N ALA A 5 -21.03 -33.85 -8.63
CA ALA A 5 -20.33 -32.85 -9.42
C ALA A 5 -19.63 -31.85 -8.48
N THR A 6 -18.54 -31.19 -8.92
CA THR A 6 -18.21 -29.73 -8.73
C THR A 6 -16.72 -29.45 -9.09
N LYS A 7 -16.43 -28.67 -10.14
CA LYS A 7 -16.22 -27.18 -10.20
C LYS A 7 -14.99 -26.65 -9.43
N LYS A 8 -14.12 -25.89 -10.14
CA LYS A 8 -13.93 -24.41 -9.98
C LYS A 8 -12.70 -23.92 -10.78
N THR A 9 -12.86 -23.36 -11.98
CA THR A 9 -12.94 -21.91 -12.30
C THR A 9 -11.90 -20.99 -11.65
N LYS A 10 -10.99 -20.49 -12.50
CA LYS A 10 -10.61 -19.08 -12.72
C LYS A 10 -10.83 -18.16 -11.50
N LYS A 11 -9.73 -17.72 -10.87
CA LYS A 11 -9.70 -16.78 -9.74
C LYS A 11 -10.23 -15.40 -10.20
N LYS A 12 -11.54 -15.29 -10.16
CA LYS A 12 -12.35 -14.07 -10.27
C LYS A 12 -11.99 -13.21 -9.06
N GLN A 13 -11.59 -11.96 -9.31
CA GLN A 13 -11.52 -10.96 -8.25
C GLN A 13 -12.93 -10.84 -7.65
N ASN A 14 -13.05 -11.18 -6.37
CA ASN A 14 -14.28 -11.05 -5.62
C ASN A 14 -14.60 -9.55 -5.44
N PRO A 15 -15.87 -9.12 -5.60
CA PRO A 15 -16.32 -7.85 -5.07
C PRO A 15 -16.56 -8.06 -3.56
N SER A 16 -15.60 -7.65 -2.73
CA SER A 16 -15.78 -7.58 -1.28
C SER A 16 -15.86 -6.12 -0.87
N THR A 17 -17.09 -5.67 -0.72
CA THR A 17 -17.49 -4.48 0.04
C THR A 17 -16.97 -4.60 1.48
N THR A 18 -16.48 -3.49 2.05
CA THR A 18 -16.06 -3.33 3.46
C THR A 18 -14.70 -3.94 3.82
N THR A 19 -13.61 -3.36 3.32
CA THR A 19 -12.23 -3.73 3.70
C THR A 19 -11.78 -2.83 4.86
N PRO A 20 -11.21 -3.37 5.97
CA PRO A 20 -10.76 -2.56 7.09
C PRO A 20 -9.77 -1.54 6.58
N ILE A 21 -9.89 -0.31 7.10
CA ILE A 21 -8.99 0.79 6.82
C ILE A 21 -7.62 0.36 7.36
N ASN A 22 -6.84 -0.36 6.56
CA ASN A 22 -5.47 -0.71 6.90
C ASN A 22 -4.67 0.60 6.77
N ASN A 23 -4.66 1.34 7.87
CA ASN A 23 -4.09 2.69 8.01
C ASN A 23 -2.56 2.71 7.87
N LEU A 24 -1.93 1.55 7.70
CA LEU A 24 -0.48 1.40 7.61
C LEU A 24 -0.09 0.71 6.29
N PRO A 25 1.06 1.09 5.70
CA PRO A 25 1.60 0.35 4.59
C PRO A 25 1.98 -1.09 4.99
N PRO A 26 2.01 -2.04 4.03
CA PRO A 26 2.45 -3.41 4.28
C PRO A 26 3.87 -3.53 4.83
N LEU A 27 4.74 -2.59 4.46
CA LEU A 27 6.11 -2.49 4.95
C LEU A 27 6.34 -1.08 5.52
N ILE A 28 6.94 -1.01 6.71
CA ILE A 28 7.40 0.23 7.30
C ILE A 28 8.92 0.29 7.12
N PRO A 29 9.48 1.34 6.49
CA PRO A 29 10.93 1.50 6.40
C PRO A 29 11.56 1.52 7.80
N GLY A 30 12.58 0.68 8.02
CA GLY A 30 13.25 0.57 9.32
C GLY A 30 14.36 1.61 9.58
N THR A 31 14.68 2.44 8.59
CA THR A 31 15.72 3.48 8.70
C THR A 31 15.10 4.87 8.60
N ALA A 32 15.69 5.85 9.31
CA ALA A 32 15.23 7.23 9.28
C ALA A 32 15.21 7.80 7.85
N GLU A 33 16.23 7.51 7.04
CA GLU A 33 16.32 7.93 5.65
C GLU A 33 15.21 7.31 4.79
N GLY A 34 14.99 5.99 4.90
CA GLY A 34 13.93 5.30 4.17
C GLY A 34 12.55 5.82 4.54
N LEU A 35 12.35 6.16 5.81
CA LEU A 35 11.08 6.68 6.31
C LEU A 35 10.81 8.10 5.81
N GLN A 36 11.81 8.99 5.85
CA GLN A 36 11.73 10.33 5.24
C GLN A 36 11.45 10.23 3.74
N ARG A 37 12.13 9.32 3.04
CA ARG A 37 11.96 9.13 1.61
C ARG A 37 10.57 8.64 1.26
N ALA A 38 10.05 7.66 1.99
CA ALA A 38 8.67 7.19 1.85
C ALA A 38 7.66 8.32 2.09
N ILE A 39 7.85 9.16 3.14
CA ILE A 39 6.98 10.32 3.42
C ILE A 39 6.94 11.30 2.23
N VAL A 40 8.09 11.58 1.62
CA VAL A 40 8.18 12.48 0.46
C VAL A 40 7.45 11.88 -0.75
N LEU A 41 7.73 10.61 -1.07
CA LEU A 41 7.12 9.91 -2.21
C LEU A 41 5.61 9.76 -2.05
N LEU A 42 5.12 9.45 -0.85
CA LEU A 42 3.68 9.44 -0.52
C LEU A 42 3.06 10.83 -0.67
N GLY A 43 3.78 11.88 -0.28
CA GLY A 43 3.35 13.26 -0.48
C GLY A 43 3.17 13.63 -1.95
N SER A 44 4.06 13.15 -2.82
CA SER A 44 3.93 13.30 -4.27
C SER A 44 2.80 12.42 -4.82
N ARG A 45 2.65 11.18 -4.33
CA ARG A 45 1.60 10.26 -4.74
C ARG A 45 0.18 10.77 -4.40
N ALA A 46 0.03 11.43 -3.25
CA ALA A 46 -1.22 12.05 -2.83
C ALA A 46 -1.67 13.17 -3.78
N LYS A 47 -0.73 13.83 -4.46
CA LYS A 47 -1.01 14.92 -5.39
C LYS A 47 -1.22 14.44 -6.84
N GLY A 48 -0.60 13.33 -7.21
CA GLY A 48 -0.63 12.83 -8.59
C GLY A 48 0.05 11.48 -8.76
N GLU A 49 0.12 11.00 -10.00
CA GLU A 49 0.84 9.76 -10.31
C GLU A 49 2.36 9.98 -10.31
N LEU A 50 3.10 9.04 -9.71
CA LEU A 50 4.56 9.04 -9.74
C LEU A 50 5.07 8.44 -11.06
N THR A 51 6.19 8.97 -11.55
CA THR A 51 6.90 8.35 -12.68
C THR A 51 7.51 7.00 -12.28
N ASN A 52 7.89 6.17 -13.26
CA ASN A 52 8.30 4.77 -13.03
C ASN A 52 9.39 4.60 -11.97
N LYS A 53 10.41 5.46 -11.94
CA LYS A 53 11.52 5.38 -10.96
C LYS A 53 11.06 5.64 -9.52
N PRO A 54 10.47 6.80 -9.17
CA PRO A 54 9.97 7.05 -7.81
C PRO A 54 8.81 6.13 -7.41
N LYS A 55 8.04 5.62 -8.38
CA LYS A 55 7.02 4.59 -8.14
C LYS A 55 7.65 3.27 -7.68
N GLY A 56 8.70 2.80 -8.37
CA GLY A 56 9.45 1.61 -7.98
C GLY A 56 10.06 1.77 -6.59
N GLU A 57 10.74 2.89 -6.36
CA GLU A 57 11.33 3.22 -5.06
C GLU A 57 10.29 3.23 -3.92
N LEU A 58 9.10 3.79 -4.18
CA LEU A 58 8.01 3.77 -3.19
C LEU A 58 7.57 2.33 -2.91
N VAL A 59 7.38 1.51 -3.93
CA VAL A 59 6.99 0.09 -3.76
C VAL A 59 8.05 -0.68 -2.98
N GLU A 60 9.34 -0.43 -3.21
CA GLU A 60 10.43 -1.07 -2.47
C GLU A 60 10.41 -0.68 -0.98
N LEU A 61 10.12 0.60 -0.68
CA LEU A 61 10.11 1.12 0.69
C LEU A 61 8.89 0.65 1.50
N ILE A 62 7.70 0.57 0.87
CA ILE A 62 6.44 0.31 1.58
C ILE A 62 5.70 -0.94 1.11
N GLY A 63 6.30 -1.72 0.22
CA GLY A 63 5.83 -3.03 -0.25
C GLY A 63 4.74 -2.98 -1.34
N THR A 64 4.07 -1.84 -1.52
CA THR A 64 3.01 -1.71 -2.53
C THR A 64 2.85 -0.25 -2.99
N TYR A 65 2.21 -0.06 -4.14
CA TYR A 65 1.90 1.27 -4.65
C TYR A 65 0.51 1.71 -4.17
N PRO A 66 0.39 2.76 -3.33
CA PRO A 66 -0.89 3.16 -2.76
C PRO A 66 -1.77 3.92 -3.74
N THR A 67 -3.08 3.91 -3.45
CA THR A 67 -4.00 4.93 -3.99
C THR A 67 -3.67 6.31 -3.42
N PRO A 68 -4.11 7.41 -4.05
CA PRO A 68 -3.87 8.76 -3.52
C PRO A 68 -4.39 8.94 -2.09
N GLU A 69 -5.55 8.36 -1.77
CA GLU A 69 -6.15 8.42 -0.43
C GLU A 69 -5.32 7.66 0.60
N GLN A 70 -4.88 6.44 0.28
CA GLN A 70 -3.97 5.67 1.13
C GLN A 70 -2.66 6.42 1.34
N ALA A 71 -2.14 7.09 0.31
CA ALA A 71 -0.90 7.85 0.42
C ALA A 71 -0.98 8.99 1.43
N VAL A 72 -2.13 9.67 1.53
CA VAL A 72 -2.36 10.71 2.55
C VAL A 72 -2.33 10.12 3.96
N VAL A 73 -3.06 9.02 4.17
CA VAL A 73 -3.15 8.35 5.48
C VAL A 73 -1.79 7.81 5.90
N TRP A 74 -1.14 7.01 5.05
CA TRP A 74 0.15 6.39 5.33
C TRP A 74 1.24 7.43 5.58
N LYS A 75 1.24 8.55 4.84
CA LYS A 75 2.17 9.65 5.09
C LYS A 75 2.03 10.22 6.50
N ALA A 76 0.80 10.39 6.99
CA ALA A 76 0.55 10.90 8.33
C ALA A 76 1.09 9.95 9.40
N HIS A 77 0.87 8.65 9.23
CA HIS A 77 1.40 7.62 10.13
C HIS A 77 2.94 7.56 10.10
N LEU A 78 3.55 7.50 8.91
CA LEU A 78 5.01 7.52 8.81
C LEU A 78 5.61 8.79 9.41
N LYS A 79 4.97 9.96 9.25
CA LYS A 79 5.41 11.21 9.91
C LYS A 79 5.36 11.15 11.44
N GLN A 80 4.44 10.37 12.02
CA GLN A 80 4.41 10.18 13.48
C GLN A 80 5.56 9.27 13.91
N LEU A 81 5.81 8.20 13.14
CA LEU A 81 6.93 7.28 13.40
C LEU A 81 8.30 7.97 13.27
N SER A 82 8.46 8.90 12.32
CA SER A 82 9.72 9.64 12.15
C SER A 82 10.08 10.57 13.31
N LYS A 83 9.12 10.92 14.17
CA LYS A 83 9.36 11.80 15.33
C LYS A 83 9.85 11.03 16.55
N GLY A 84 9.69 9.71 16.56
CA GLY A 84 10.11 8.83 17.65
C GLY A 84 11.37 8.02 17.36
N GLN A 85 12.03 8.27 16.22
CA GLN A 85 13.28 7.65 15.78
C GLN A 85 14.45 8.61 15.96
#